data_AF-A0A5D0QTA9-F1
#
_entry.id   AF-A0A5D0QTA9-F1
#
_cell.length_a   1.000
_cell.length_b   1.000
_cell.length_c   1.000
_cell.angle_alpha   90.00
_cell.angle_beta   90.00
_cell.angle_gamma   90.00
#
_symmetry.space_group_name_H-M   'P 1'
#
loop_
_entity.id
_entity.type
_entity.pdbx_description
1 polymer ?
#
loop_
_entity_poly.entity_id
_entity_poly.type
_entity_poly.pdbx_seq_one_letter_code
_entity_poly.pdbx_strand_id
1 'polypeptide(L)'
;MLKYCFVLLSLLSLTSYASEWTCLKIYQQETGQQALSEKDWLTSDRRRNSQVWQQANTFNLENQLPSEYSTIRQQRDFYEWYYTAISEKEHDVVWPKMAH
;
A
#
# COMPACT_ATOMS: atom_id res chain seq x y z
N MET A 1 -19.91 34.65 -14.87
CA MET A 1 -18.52 34.20 -15.09
C MET A 1 -17.81 33.82 -13.78
N LEU A 2 -17.84 34.64 -12.72
CA LEU A 2 -17.17 34.34 -11.44
C LEU A 2 -17.75 33.16 -10.62
N LYS A 3 -19.02 32.80 -10.84
CA LYS A 3 -19.74 31.78 -10.04
C LYS A 3 -19.37 30.32 -10.39
N TYR A 4 -18.84 30.08 -11.59
CA TYR A 4 -18.48 28.74 -12.05
C TYR A 4 -17.01 28.37 -11.76
N CYS A 5 -16.15 29.34 -11.46
CA CYS A 5 -14.75 29.08 -11.10
C CYS A 5 -14.61 28.31 -9.78
N PHE A 6 -15.55 28.45 -8.84
CA PHE A 6 -15.51 27.75 -7.57
C PHE A 6 -15.78 26.24 -7.68
N VAL A 7 -16.54 25.81 -8.70
CA VAL A 7 -16.86 24.39 -8.95
C VAL A 7 -15.70 23.66 -9.64
N LEU A 8 -14.84 24.40 -10.37
CA LEU A 8 -13.69 23.82 -11.07
C LEU A 8 -12.51 23.50 -10.13
N LEU A 9 -12.39 24.23 -9.01
CA LEU A 9 -11.30 24.02 -8.02
C LEU A 9 -11.51 22.78 -7.13
N SER A 10 -12.75 22.26 -7.02
CA SER A 10 -13.09 21.11 -6.19
C SER A 10 -12.82 19.74 -6.84
N LEU A 11 -12.32 19.70 -8.08
CA LEU A 11 -12.08 18.46 -8.84
C LEU A 11 -10.62 17.98 -8.84
N LEU A 12 -9.72 18.66 -8.13
CA LEU A 12 -8.26 18.45 -8.27
C LEU A 12 -7.61 17.51 -7.24
N SER A 13 -8.34 16.87 -6.34
CA SER A 13 -7.71 16.16 -5.22
C SER A 13 -8.33 14.79 -4.94
N LEU A 14 -8.07 13.83 -5.83
CA LEU A 14 -8.02 12.41 -5.47
C LEU A 14 -6.84 11.74 -6.20
N THR A 15 -5.64 12.28 -6.01
CA THR A 15 -4.44 11.50 -6.31
C THR A 15 -4.34 10.42 -5.24
N SER A 16 -4.84 9.22 -5.58
CA SER A 16 -4.57 8.01 -4.82
C SER A 16 -3.07 7.72 -4.95
N TYR A 17 -2.29 8.22 -3.99
CA TYR A 17 -0.88 7.87 -3.90
C TYR A 17 -0.81 6.46 -3.32
N ALA A 18 -0.42 5.51 -4.16
CA ALA A 18 -0.11 4.17 -3.67
C ALA A 18 1.12 4.24 -2.76
N SER A 19 1.11 3.50 -1.66
CA SER A 19 2.26 3.37 -0.76
C SER A 19 3.50 2.69 -1.38
N GLU A 20 3.46 2.24 -2.64
CA GLU A 20 4.60 1.62 -3.32
C GLU A 20 5.46 2.62 -4.09
N TRP A 21 6.74 2.67 -3.75
CA TRP A 21 7.73 3.57 -4.35
C TRP A 21 8.77 2.81 -5.16
N THR A 22 9.20 3.35 -6.31
CA THR A 22 10.22 2.67 -7.13
C THR A 22 11.58 2.62 -6.41
N CYS A 23 11.95 3.70 -5.71
CA CYS A 23 13.13 3.77 -4.87
C CYS A 23 13.02 4.91 -3.84
N LEU A 24 13.88 4.85 -2.81
CA LEU A 24 13.89 5.83 -1.71
C LEU A 24 14.14 7.27 -2.19
N LYS A 25 14.92 7.44 -3.26
CA LYS A 25 15.19 8.77 -3.83
C LYS A 25 13.90 9.46 -4.31
N ILE A 26 13.03 8.74 -5.02
CA ILE A 26 11.75 9.29 -5.50
C ILE A 26 10.85 9.62 -4.32
N TYR A 27 10.75 8.72 -3.34
CA TYR A 27 10.02 8.96 -2.10
C TYR A 27 10.48 10.24 -1.39
N GLN A 28 11.79 10.40 -1.20
CA GLN A 28 12.38 11.59 -0.56
C GLN A 28 12.08 12.87 -1.34
N GLN A 29 12.13 12.81 -2.67
CA GLN A 29 11.85 13.96 -3.53
C GLN A 29 10.39 14.40 -3.49
N GLU A 30 9.45 13.45 -3.44
CA GLU A 30 8.01 13.75 -3.48
C GLU A 30 7.44 14.08 -2.10
N THR A 31 7.92 13.42 -1.04
CA THR A 31 7.38 13.58 0.32
C THR A 31 8.19 14.54 1.20
N GLY A 32 9.46 14.78 0.86
CA GLY A 32 10.42 15.48 1.72
C GLY A 32 10.90 14.67 2.94
N GLN A 33 10.40 13.44 3.13
CA GLN A 33 10.78 12.60 4.26
C GLN A 33 12.04 11.79 3.95
N GLN A 34 12.94 11.67 4.93
CA GLN A 34 14.22 10.95 4.75
C GLN A 34 14.09 9.43 4.72
N ALA A 35 13.08 8.90 5.41
CA ALA A 35 12.80 7.47 5.53
C ALA A 35 11.34 7.19 5.20
N LEU A 36 11.07 5.98 4.72
CA LEU A 36 9.71 5.51 4.45
C LEU A 36 8.85 5.61 5.72
N SER A 37 7.60 6.00 5.56
CA SER A 37 6.62 5.90 6.64
C SER A 37 6.21 4.44 6.85
N GLU A 38 5.54 4.14 7.97
CA GLU A 38 5.12 2.77 8.30
C GLU A 38 4.14 2.18 7.30
N LYS A 39 3.42 3.00 6.53
CA LYS A 39 2.50 2.53 5.49
C LYS A 39 3.16 2.30 4.14
N ASP A 40 4.38 2.80 3.92
CA ASP A 40 5.07 2.85 2.63
C ASP A 40 6.11 1.73 2.47
N TRP A 41 6.36 1.31 1.22
CA TRP A 41 7.38 0.32 0.88
C TRP A 41 8.01 0.59 -0.49
N LEU A 42 9.20 0.03 -0.77
CA LEU A 42 9.75 0.06 -2.13
C LEU A 42 9.25 -1.13 -2.96
N THR A 43 9.22 -0.99 -4.28
CA THR A 43 8.92 -2.12 -5.18
C THR A 43 9.82 -3.33 -4.93
N SER A 44 11.07 -3.07 -4.54
CA SER A 44 12.02 -4.13 -4.18
C SER A 44 11.69 -4.83 -2.85
N ASP A 45 10.99 -4.17 -1.94
CA ASP A 45 10.56 -4.73 -0.66
C ASP A 45 9.46 -5.76 -0.88
N ARG A 46 8.41 -5.38 -1.62
CA ARG A 46 7.31 -6.30 -1.98
C ARG A 46 7.82 -7.52 -2.74
N ARG A 47 8.62 -7.31 -3.79
CA ARG A 47 9.14 -8.43 -4.61
C ARG A 47 10.02 -9.41 -3.83
N ARG A 48 10.64 -8.97 -2.73
CA ARG A 48 11.49 -9.81 -1.88
C ARG A 48 10.80 -10.24 -0.58
N ASN A 49 9.51 -9.89 -0.42
CA ASN A 49 8.77 -10.05 0.84
C ASN A 49 9.58 -9.57 2.06
N SER A 50 10.22 -8.39 1.95
CA SER A 50 11.12 -7.88 2.98
C SER A 50 10.38 -7.49 4.27
N GLN A 51 11.12 -7.31 5.36
CA GLN A 51 10.53 -6.88 6.64
C GLN A 51 9.77 -5.55 6.52
N VAL A 52 10.24 -4.61 5.71
CA VAL A 52 9.55 -3.32 5.45
C VAL A 52 8.18 -3.56 4.83
N TRP A 53 8.08 -4.46 3.85
CA TRP A 53 6.81 -4.85 3.23
C TRP A 53 5.85 -5.50 4.24
N GLN A 54 6.36 -6.40 5.07
CA GLN A 54 5.54 -7.08 6.09
C GLN A 54 5.02 -6.12 7.17
N GLN A 55 5.86 -5.16 7.59
CA GLN A 55 5.49 -4.10 8.53
C GLN A 55 4.43 -3.18 7.94
N ALA A 56 4.61 -2.74 6.68
CA ALA A 56 3.61 -1.95 5.98
C ALA A 56 2.29 -2.68 5.82
N ASN A 57 2.32 -3.98 5.50
CA ASN A 57 1.09 -4.76 5.39
C ASN A 57 0.33 -4.84 6.72
N THR A 58 1.06 -5.03 7.83
CA THR A 58 0.48 -5.05 9.18
C THR A 58 -0.16 -3.72 9.51
N PHE A 59 0.59 -2.63 9.35
CA PHE A 59 0.10 -1.27 9.61
C PHE A 59 -1.14 -0.95 8.78
N ASN A 60 -1.11 -1.22 7.48
CA ASN A 60 -2.22 -0.93 6.57
C ASN A 60 -3.46 -1.78 6.89
N LEU A 61 -3.29 -3.03 7.30
CA LEU A 61 -4.39 -3.90 7.72
C LEU A 61 -5.04 -3.39 9.01
N GLU A 62 -4.23 -3.07 10.03
CA GLU A 62 -4.71 -2.58 11.33
C GLU A 62 -5.43 -1.23 11.21
N ASN A 63 -4.99 -0.38 10.28
CA ASN A 63 -5.55 0.95 10.05
C ASN A 63 -6.64 0.98 8.96
N GLN A 64 -7.07 -0.19 8.44
CA GLN A 64 -8.12 -0.29 7.41
C GLN A 64 -7.81 0.54 6.15
N LEU A 65 -6.59 0.40 5.62
CA LEU A 65 -6.07 1.13 4.46
C LEU A 65 -5.96 0.25 3.19
N PRO A 66 -7.06 -0.32 2.66
CA PRO A 66 -7.00 -1.18 1.48
C PRO A 66 -6.65 -0.40 0.20
N SER A 67 -6.85 0.92 0.18
CA SER A 67 -6.55 1.78 -0.97
C SER A 67 -5.05 1.90 -1.27
N GLU A 68 -4.18 1.51 -0.32
CA GLU A 68 -2.72 1.58 -0.51
C GLU A 68 -2.20 0.54 -1.51
N TYR A 69 -2.99 -0.50 -1.80
CA TYR A 69 -2.70 -1.54 -2.80
C TYR A 69 -3.45 -1.24 -4.11
N SER A 70 -2.92 -0.31 -4.89
CA SER A 70 -3.53 0.20 -6.13
C SER A 70 -3.55 -0.78 -7.30
N THR A 71 -2.69 -1.81 -7.31
CA THR A 71 -2.61 -2.78 -8.41
C THR A 71 -2.98 -4.20 -7.97
N ILE A 72 -3.52 -5.00 -8.92
CA ILE A 72 -3.82 -6.43 -8.69
C ILE A 72 -2.58 -7.18 -8.17
N ARG A 73 -1.38 -6.83 -8.66
CA ARG A 73 -0.12 -7.46 -8.20
C ARG A 73 0.17 -7.16 -6.73
N GLN A 74 -0.09 -5.93 -6.28
CA GLN A 74 0.10 -5.57 -4.87
C GLN A 74 -0.93 -6.28 -3.98
N GLN A 75 -2.20 -6.32 -4.41
CA GLN A 75 -3.27 -7.03 -3.68
C GLN A 75 -3.00 -8.53 -3.58
N ARG A 76 -2.57 -9.15 -4.68
CA ARG A 76 -2.16 -10.55 -4.72
C ARG A 76 -1.03 -10.83 -3.72
N ASP A 77 0.04 -10.04 -3.77
CA ASP A 77 1.20 -10.24 -2.90
C ASP A 77 0.85 -9.94 -1.42
N PHE A 78 -0.11 -9.04 -1.16
CA PHE A 78 -0.66 -8.83 0.17
C PHE A 78 -1.39 -10.08 0.67
N TYR A 79 -2.24 -10.71 -0.15
CA TYR A 79 -2.92 -11.94 0.24
C TYR A 79 -1.98 -13.14 0.43
N GLU A 80 -0.90 -13.22 -0.35
CA GLU A 80 0.17 -14.19 -0.15
C GLU A 80 0.85 -14.01 1.22
N TRP A 81 1.21 -12.76 1.55
CA TRP A 81 1.75 -12.42 2.87
C TRP A 81 0.75 -12.73 3.99
N TYR A 82 -0.50 -12.32 3.83
CA TYR A 82 -1.54 -12.50 4.85
C TYR A 82 -1.80 -13.98 5.12
N TYR A 83 -1.90 -14.79 4.06
CA TYR A 83 -2.05 -16.24 4.18
C TYR A 83 -0.89 -16.85 4.98
N THR A 84 0.34 -16.46 4.67
CA THR A 84 1.52 -16.92 5.41
C THR A 84 1.43 -16.52 6.89
N ALA A 85 1.15 -15.25 7.17
CA ALA A 85 1.08 -14.72 8.53
C ALA A 85 -0.01 -15.36 9.41
N ILE A 86 -1.14 -15.77 8.84
CA ILE A 86 -2.20 -16.47 9.60
C ILE A 86 -1.97 -17.97 9.71
N SER A 87 -1.30 -18.59 8.73
CA SER A 87 -0.98 -20.03 8.76
C SER A 87 -0.04 -20.40 9.91
N GLU A 88 0.83 -19.48 10.32
CA GLU A 88 1.68 -19.61 11.50
C GLU A 88 0.89 -19.72 12.82
N LYS A 89 -0.40 -19.34 12.82
CA LYS A 89 -1.28 -19.41 14.00
C LYS A 89 -2.07 -20.73 14.09
N GLU A 90 -1.70 -21.75 13.31
CA GLU A 90 -2.33 -23.09 13.27
C GLU A 90 -3.84 -23.08 12.91
N HIS A 91 -4.31 -22.03 12.24
CA HIS A 91 -5.70 -21.95 11.77
C HIS A 91 -5.81 -22.48 10.33
N ASP A 92 -6.68 -23.47 10.09
CA ASP A 92 -6.99 -24.02 8.76
C ASP A 92 -7.90 -23.07 7.95
N VAL A 93 -7.45 -21.85 7.70
CA VAL A 93 -8.19 -20.85 6.91
C VAL A 93 -7.57 -20.73 5.51
N VAL A 94 -8.26 -21.29 4.52
CA VAL A 94 -7.76 -21.38 3.12
C VAL A 94 -8.27 -20.27 2.20
N TRP A 95 -9.21 -19.43 2.63
CA TRP A 95 -9.82 -18.42 1.74
C TRP A 95 -8.81 -17.40 1.15
N PRO A 96 -7.82 -16.89 1.92
CA PRO A 96 -6.80 -16.00 1.36
C PRO A 96 -5.95 -16.65 0.26
N LYS A 97 -5.84 -17.98 0.27
CA LYS A 97 -5.14 -18.75 -0.77
C LYS A 97 -5.81 -18.68 -2.13
N MET A 98 -7.11 -18.37 -2.19
CA MET A 98 -7.82 -18.27 -3.47
C MET A 98 -7.58 -16.92 -4.18
N ALA A 99 -7.00 -15.95 -3.47
CA ALA A 99 -6.80 -14.59 -3.98
C ALA A 99 -5.39 -14.35 -4.56
N HIS A 100 -4.48 -15.33 -4.45
CA HIS A 100 -3.12 -15.26 -4.99
C HIS A 100 -2.74 -16.52 -5.78
#